data_AF-R9AMQ9-F1
#
_entry.id   AF-R9AMQ9-F1
#
_cell.length_a   1.000
_cell.length_b   1.000
_cell.length_c   1.000
_cell.angle_alpha   90.00
_cell.angle_beta   90.00
_cell.angle_gamma   90.00
#
_symmetry.space_group_name_H-M   'P 1'
#
loop_
_entity.id
_entity.type
_entity.pdbx_description
1 polymer ?
#
loop_
_entity_poly.entity_id
_entity_poly.type
_entity_poly.pdbx_seq_one_letter_code
_entity_poly.pdbx_strand_id
1 'polypeptide(L)'
;MFFLFVPFFYTFHTRLKTNFSKVAWFFTYVIPVLICCCYFNLTLLFSVLLIFSIYSSYEIGYIYNDCEVVKKEVNPTLRLSVSERKFYEENKIAIYCIRTIFLALILVCIFSFYQSFFSPTFLVVFFIFLTYLVYNNIRNNLNLPLYSFLVFLRYFAFFPFLLWDATLAILLFLAYPLCAFIEFSTKERFLTSQFIKIDNVDKFRVFYYALLLLCSSFLYFTSNQYFLVLFILSFYFFSYRLLSFLFLSKKVRGAE
;
A
#
# COMPACT_ATOMS: atom_id res chain seq x y z
N MET A 1 20.79 -8.72 -8.91
CA MET A 1 20.25 -9.95 -8.29
C MET A 1 19.96 -9.79 -6.79
N PHE A 2 20.83 -9.15 -6.00
CA PHE A 2 20.65 -8.97 -4.54
C PHE A 2 19.28 -8.42 -4.09
N PHE A 3 18.66 -7.56 -4.90
CA PHE A 3 17.34 -6.98 -4.64
C PHE A 3 16.22 -8.02 -4.42
N LEU A 4 16.39 -9.26 -4.88
CA LEU A 4 15.44 -10.35 -4.64
C LEU A 4 15.46 -10.83 -3.18
N PHE A 5 16.60 -10.74 -2.49
CA PHE A 5 16.77 -11.29 -1.13
C PHE A 5 16.39 -10.29 -0.05
N VAL A 6 16.69 -9.01 -0.25
CA VAL A 6 16.52 -7.98 0.78
C VAL A 6 15.18 -7.24 0.63
N PRO A 7 14.40 -7.10 1.71
CA PRO A 7 13.18 -6.29 1.71
C PRO A 7 13.40 -4.85 1.22
N PHE A 8 12.35 -4.24 0.69
CA PHE A 8 12.31 -2.93 0.02
C PHE A 8 13.07 -2.83 -1.29
N PHE A 9 14.22 -3.48 -1.41
CA PHE A 9 15.07 -3.35 -2.59
C PHE A 9 14.36 -3.84 -3.85
N TYR A 10 13.50 -4.85 -3.72
CA TYR A 10 12.68 -5.34 -4.82
C TYR A 10 11.70 -4.26 -5.34
N THR A 11 10.99 -3.58 -4.44
CA THR A 11 10.07 -2.49 -4.80
C THR A 11 10.83 -1.32 -5.44
N PHE A 12 11.98 -0.94 -4.88
CA PHE A 12 12.81 0.12 -5.44
C PHE A 12 13.32 -0.22 -6.85
N HIS A 13 13.66 -1.48 -7.10
CA HIS A 13 14.12 -1.94 -8.40
C HIS A 13 12.99 -2.04 -9.44
N THR A 14 11.85 -2.63 -9.07
CA THR A 14 10.80 -3.01 -10.04
C THR A 14 9.67 -1.99 -10.18
N ARG A 15 9.35 -1.24 -9.13
CA ARG A 15 8.19 -0.32 -9.07
C ARG A 15 8.63 1.14 -9.04
N LEU A 16 9.68 1.47 -8.30
CA LEU A 16 10.11 2.86 -8.06
C LEU A 16 11.38 3.21 -8.85
N LYS A 17 11.30 3.09 -10.18
CA LYS A 17 12.45 3.25 -11.09
C LYS A 17 13.09 4.65 -11.06
N THR A 18 12.29 5.70 -10.84
CA THR A 18 12.77 7.09 -10.87
C THR A 18 12.87 7.65 -9.45
N ASN A 19 13.78 8.61 -9.23
CA ASN A 19 13.86 9.28 -7.93
C ASN A 19 12.55 9.99 -7.57
N PHE A 20 11.83 10.52 -8.57
CA PHE A 20 10.49 11.07 -8.37
C PHE A 20 9.48 10.04 -7.83
N SER A 21 9.47 8.80 -8.35
CA SER A 21 8.56 7.78 -7.82
C SER A 21 8.95 7.29 -6.43
N LYS A 22 10.24 7.28 -6.10
CA LYS A 22 10.73 7.01 -4.73
C LYS A 22 10.25 8.06 -3.73
N VAL A 23 10.41 9.34 -4.09
CA VAL A 23 9.93 10.46 -3.28
C VAL A 23 8.41 10.39 -3.16
N ALA A 24 7.69 10.21 -4.27
CA ALA A 24 6.24 10.09 -4.25
C ALA A 24 5.78 8.91 -3.38
N TRP A 25 6.47 7.77 -3.39
CA TRP A 25 6.17 6.64 -2.52
C TRP A 25 6.33 7.00 -1.04
N PHE A 26 7.39 7.72 -0.67
CA PHE A 26 7.59 8.18 0.69
C PHE A 26 6.43 9.07 1.17
N PHE A 27 6.02 10.04 0.34
CA PHE A 27 4.91 10.94 0.67
C PHE A 27 3.52 10.27 0.58
N THR A 28 3.34 9.26 -0.27
CA THR A 28 2.03 8.60 -0.42
C THR A 28 1.83 7.44 0.53
N TYR A 29 2.90 6.82 1.03
CA TYR A 29 2.83 5.67 1.92
C TYR A 29 3.46 5.93 3.29
N VAL A 30 4.76 6.21 3.34
CA VAL A 30 5.53 6.24 4.61
C VAL A 30 4.98 7.33 5.54
N ILE A 31 4.85 8.56 5.05
CA ILE A 31 4.36 9.68 5.89
C ILE A 31 2.93 9.42 6.42
N PRO A 32 1.92 9.03 5.61
CA PRO A 32 0.60 8.67 6.14
C PRO A 32 0.61 7.60 7.23
N VAL A 33 1.44 6.56 7.08
CA VAL A 33 1.57 5.52 8.12
C VAL A 33 2.19 6.12 9.39
N LEU A 34 3.24 6.93 9.26
CA LEU A 34 3.88 7.60 10.39
C LEU A 34 2.94 8.60 11.08
N ILE A 35 2.07 9.31 10.34
CA ILE A 35 1.03 10.17 10.92
C ILE A 35 0.14 9.35 11.85
N CYS A 36 -0.34 8.18 11.40
CA CYS A 36 -1.13 7.29 12.24
C CYS A 36 -0.31 6.76 13.43
N CYS A 37 0.94 6.36 13.22
CA CYS A 37 1.81 5.93 14.31
C CYS A 37 1.97 7.01 15.39
N CYS A 38 2.20 8.26 15.00
CA CYS A 38 2.26 9.39 15.92
C CYS A 38 0.92 9.63 16.62
N TYR A 39 -0.20 9.58 15.88
CA TYR A 39 -1.54 9.74 16.43
C TYR A 39 -1.85 8.71 17.53
N PHE A 40 -1.45 7.46 17.33
CA PHE A 40 -1.61 6.36 18.30
C PHE A 40 -0.44 6.24 19.28
N ASN A 41 0.41 7.27 19.41
CA ASN A 41 1.53 7.34 20.35
C ASN A 41 2.52 6.17 20.24
N LEU A 42 2.76 5.67 19.03
CA LEU A 42 3.73 4.60 18.78
C LEU A 42 5.16 5.16 18.69
N THR A 43 6.12 4.43 19.24
CA THR A 43 7.54 4.82 19.16
C THR A 43 8.05 4.80 17.71
N LEU A 44 9.04 5.65 17.41
CA LEU A 44 9.66 5.68 16.08
C LEU A 44 10.24 4.32 15.68
N LEU A 45 10.93 3.65 16.61
CA LEU A 45 11.52 2.33 16.37
C LEU A 45 10.45 1.29 15.99
N PHE A 46 9.34 1.24 16.74
CA PHE A 46 8.23 0.36 16.38
C PHE A 46 7.63 0.71 15.00
N SER A 47 7.47 1.99 14.71
CA SER A 47 6.92 2.46 13.43
C SER A 47 7.77 2.00 12.24
N VAL A 48 9.10 2.02 12.39
CA VAL A 48 10.03 1.46 11.40
C VAL A 48 9.85 -0.05 11.29
N LEU A 49 9.82 -0.80 12.41
CA LEU A 49 9.61 -2.25 12.39
C LEU A 49 8.28 -2.65 11.75
N LEU A 50 7.21 -1.89 12.00
CA LEU A 50 5.89 -2.08 11.40
C LEU A 50 5.91 -1.89 9.88
N ILE A 51 6.48 -0.78 9.41
CA ILE A 51 6.64 -0.53 7.97
C ILE A 51 7.47 -1.64 7.33
N PHE A 52 8.53 -2.08 8.01
CA PHE A 52 9.40 -3.15 7.51
C PHE A 52 8.71 -4.51 7.45
N SER A 53 7.93 -4.90 8.45
CA SER A 53 7.21 -6.19 8.46
C SER A 53 6.13 -6.23 7.35
N ILE A 54 5.37 -5.14 7.19
CA ILE A 54 4.35 -5.01 6.16
C ILE A 54 4.99 -5.07 4.76
N TYR A 55 6.04 -4.29 4.49
CA TYR A 55 6.65 -4.29 3.15
C TYR A 55 7.38 -5.59 2.85
N SER A 56 8.02 -6.22 3.85
CA SER A 56 8.69 -7.51 3.67
C SER A 56 7.71 -8.60 3.24
N SER A 57 6.54 -8.67 3.89
CA SER A 57 5.48 -9.62 3.52
C SER A 57 4.82 -9.28 2.19
N TYR A 58 4.55 -7.99 1.94
CA TYR A 58 3.91 -7.52 0.72
C TYR A 58 4.77 -7.75 -0.54
N GLU A 59 6.09 -7.59 -0.43
CA GLU A 59 7.02 -7.85 -1.54
C GLU A 59 7.14 -9.32 -1.92
N ILE A 60 6.96 -10.26 -0.99
CA ILE A 60 6.90 -11.69 -1.33
C ILE A 60 5.77 -11.94 -2.32
N GLY A 61 4.60 -11.32 -2.09
CA GLY A 61 3.48 -11.37 -3.03
C GLY A 61 3.80 -10.74 -4.38
N TYR A 62 4.59 -9.66 -4.41
CA TYR A 62 5.06 -9.06 -5.68
C TYR A 62 6.04 -9.94 -6.44
N ILE A 63 7.01 -10.55 -5.76
CA ILE A 63 7.97 -11.47 -6.38
C ILE A 63 7.22 -12.65 -7.00
N TYR A 64 6.32 -13.27 -6.24
CA TYR A 64 5.52 -14.38 -6.75
C TYR A 64 4.67 -13.96 -7.96
N ASN A 65 4.08 -12.76 -7.91
CA ASN A 65 3.31 -12.24 -9.02
C ASN A 65 4.19 -12.04 -10.28
N ASP A 66 5.30 -11.33 -10.14
CA ASP A 66 6.16 -10.95 -11.26
C ASP A 66 6.97 -12.13 -11.84
N CYS A 67 7.16 -13.22 -11.07
CA CYS A 67 7.91 -14.39 -11.50
C CYS A 67 7.03 -15.61 -11.86
N GLU A 68 6.01 -15.94 -11.05
CA GLU A 68 5.23 -17.17 -11.23
C GLU A 68 3.88 -16.94 -11.92
N VAL A 69 3.16 -15.90 -11.48
CA VAL A 69 1.85 -15.58 -12.05
C VAL A 69 1.98 -15.15 -13.51
N VAL A 70 2.96 -14.30 -13.81
CA VAL A 70 3.21 -13.76 -15.15
C VAL A 70 3.30 -14.85 -16.22
N LYS A 71 3.78 -16.05 -15.88
CA LYS A 71 3.86 -17.20 -16.79
C LYS A 71 2.49 -17.70 -17.28
N LYS A 72 1.42 -17.38 -16.56
CA LYS A 72 0.04 -17.79 -16.86
C LYS A 72 -0.78 -16.68 -17.54
N GLU A 73 -0.20 -15.49 -17.74
CA GLU A 73 -0.90 -14.35 -18.30
C GLU A 73 -0.86 -14.37 -19.84
N VAL A 74 -1.98 -13.99 -20.48
CA VAL A 74 -2.05 -13.88 -21.95
C VAL A 74 -1.21 -12.70 -22.45
N ASN A 75 -1.24 -11.57 -21.74
CA ASN A 75 -0.47 -10.36 -22.05
C ASN A 75 0.31 -9.91 -20.79
N PRO A 76 1.46 -10.55 -20.51
CA PRO A 76 2.17 -10.35 -19.26
C PRO A 76 2.82 -8.98 -19.13
N THR A 77 2.72 -8.37 -17.95
CA THR A 77 3.49 -7.16 -17.63
C THR A 77 4.88 -7.52 -17.10
N LEU A 78 5.88 -7.57 -17.99
CA LEU A 78 7.24 -7.96 -17.62
C LEU A 78 7.97 -6.83 -16.89
N ARG A 79 8.26 -7.05 -15.60
CA ARG A 79 9.00 -6.09 -14.75
C ARG A 79 10.47 -6.45 -14.53
N LEU A 80 10.80 -7.73 -14.67
CA LEU A 80 12.15 -8.27 -14.56
C LEU A 80 12.74 -8.56 -15.94
N SER A 81 14.05 -8.38 -16.07
CA SER A 81 14.80 -8.77 -17.27
C SER A 81 14.88 -10.29 -17.41
N VAL A 82 15.30 -10.78 -18.59
CA VAL A 82 15.46 -12.22 -18.84
C VAL A 82 16.48 -12.84 -17.90
N SER A 83 17.62 -12.18 -17.66
CA SER A 83 18.65 -12.68 -16.75
C SER A 83 18.18 -12.72 -15.30
N GLU A 84 17.42 -11.73 -14.85
CA GLU A 84 16.85 -11.69 -13.50
C GLU A 84 15.84 -12.81 -13.26
N ARG A 85 14.99 -13.11 -14.26
CA ARG A 85 14.07 -14.25 -14.18
C ARG A 85 14.82 -15.57 -14.13
N LYS A 86 15.85 -15.74 -14.96
CA LYS A 86 16.69 -16.95 -14.94
C LYS A 86 17.32 -17.16 -13.56
N PHE A 87 17.91 -16.10 -12.99
CA PHE A 87 18.46 -16.16 -11.63
C PHE A 87 17.41 -16.49 -10.57
N TYR A 88 16.21 -15.93 -10.67
CA TYR A 88 15.10 -16.29 -9.78
C TYR A 88 14.77 -17.78 -9.87
N GLU A 89 14.65 -18.36 -11.07
CA GLU A 89 14.34 -19.79 -11.21
C GLU A 89 15.39 -20.69 -10.55
N GLU A 90 16.66 -20.32 -10.72
CA GLU A 90 17.80 -21.05 -10.14
C GLU A 90 17.85 -20.93 -8.60
N ASN A 91 17.31 -19.86 -8.02
CA ASN A 91 17.50 -19.51 -6.59
C ASN A 91 16.21 -19.32 -5.78
N LYS A 92 15.03 -19.63 -6.33
CA LYS A 92 13.73 -19.28 -5.72
C LYS A 92 13.57 -19.75 -4.27
N ILE A 93 14.02 -20.97 -3.96
CA ILE A 93 13.95 -21.52 -2.60
C ILE A 93 14.74 -20.63 -1.63
N ALA A 94 16.00 -20.33 -1.98
CA ALA A 94 16.85 -19.46 -1.17
C ALA A 94 16.26 -18.05 -1.00
N ILE A 95 15.67 -17.49 -2.07
CA ILE A 95 15.01 -16.17 -2.02
C ILE A 95 13.89 -16.15 -0.99
N TYR A 96 12.96 -17.12 -1.04
CA TYR A 96 11.85 -17.18 -0.09
C TYR A 96 12.31 -17.52 1.33
N CYS A 97 13.27 -18.43 1.50
CA CYS A 97 13.82 -18.78 2.82
C CYS A 97 14.46 -17.56 3.49
N ILE A 98 15.35 -16.85 2.80
CA ILE A 98 16.05 -15.68 3.35
C ILE A 98 15.04 -14.57 3.71
N ARG A 99 14.06 -14.30 2.83
CA ARG A 99 13.01 -13.30 3.13
C ARG A 99 12.16 -13.69 4.34
N THR A 100 11.83 -14.97 4.47
CA THR A 100 11.07 -15.49 5.62
C THR A 100 11.88 -15.33 6.91
N ILE A 101 13.18 -15.60 6.88
CA ILE A 101 14.07 -15.38 8.03
C ILE A 101 14.10 -13.89 8.42
N PHE A 102 14.25 -12.97 7.45
CA PHE A 102 14.20 -11.54 7.74
C PHE A 102 12.89 -11.12 8.40
N LEU A 103 11.75 -11.57 7.86
CA LEU A 103 10.44 -11.27 8.43
C LEU A 103 10.28 -11.87 9.84
N ALA A 104 10.73 -13.11 10.05
CA ALA A 104 10.70 -13.77 11.34
C ALA A 104 11.53 -13.01 12.38
N LEU A 105 12.75 -12.56 12.02
CA LEU A 105 13.59 -11.74 12.91
C LEU A 105 12.89 -10.44 13.31
N ILE A 106 12.26 -9.74 12.37
CA ILE A 106 11.49 -8.51 12.67
C ILE A 106 10.34 -8.83 13.63
N LEU A 107 9.59 -9.91 13.39
CA LEU A 107 8.48 -10.32 14.25
C LEU A 107 8.94 -10.75 15.65
N VAL A 108 10.09 -11.42 15.76
CA VAL A 108 10.72 -11.75 17.06
C VAL A 108 11.11 -10.47 17.80
N CYS A 109 11.72 -9.49 17.13
CA CYS A 109 12.02 -8.19 17.76
C CYS A 109 10.74 -7.50 18.26
N ILE A 110 9.66 -7.50 17.47
CA ILE A 110 8.37 -6.95 17.89
C ILE A 110 7.82 -7.73 19.09
N PHE A 111 7.89 -9.07 19.08
CA PHE A 111 7.43 -9.89 20.19
C PHE A 111 8.20 -9.59 21.49
N SER A 112 9.52 -9.46 21.41
CA SER A 112 10.39 -9.24 22.58
C SER A 112 10.28 -7.83 23.17
N PHE A 113 10.13 -6.79 22.34
CA PHE A 113 10.17 -5.39 22.80
C PHE A 113 8.80 -4.68 22.78
N TYR A 114 7.83 -5.21 22.04
CA TYR A 114 6.52 -4.60 21.78
C TYR A 114 5.40 -5.65 21.81
N GLN A 115 5.37 -6.47 22.87
CA GLN A 115 4.51 -7.66 22.96
C GLN A 115 3.03 -7.41 22.63
N SER A 116 2.46 -6.29 23.08
CA SER A 116 1.06 -5.91 22.77
C SER A 116 0.81 -5.61 21.29
N PHE A 117 1.85 -5.23 20.54
CA PHE A 117 1.77 -4.91 19.11
C PHE A 117 2.10 -6.10 18.22
N PHE A 118 2.57 -7.23 18.79
CA PHE A 118 2.87 -8.44 18.04
C PHE A 118 1.63 -9.01 17.35
N SER A 119 0.55 -9.26 18.10
CA SER A 119 -0.69 -9.85 17.56
C SER A 119 -1.26 -9.05 16.38
N PRO A 120 -1.49 -7.71 16.48
CA PRO A 120 -2.01 -6.95 15.34
C PRO A 120 -1.04 -6.94 14.16
N THR A 121 0.28 -6.85 14.40
CA THR A 121 1.28 -6.91 13.30
C THR A 121 1.25 -8.26 12.59
N PHE A 122 1.20 -9.36 13.36
CA PHE A 122 1.11 -10.71 12.83
C PHE A 122 -0.17 -10.91 12.01
N LEU A 123 -1.31 -10.41 12.49
CA LEU A 123 -2.57 -10.46 11.74
C LEU A 123 -2.47 -9.73 10.41
N VAL A 124 -1.89 -8.53 10.36
CA VAL A 124 -1.67 -7.82 9.08
C VAL A 124 -0.83 -8.66 8.13
N VAL A 125 0.32 -9.17 8.59
CA VAL A 125 1.23 -10.01 7.79
C VAL A 125 0.53 -11.27 7.28
N PHE A 126 -0.21 -11.96 8.16
CA PHE A 126 -0.98 -13.16 7.83
C PHE A 126 -2.03 -12.86 6.75
N PHE A 127 -2.82 -11.80 6.93
CA PHE A 127 -3.84 -11.42 5.95
C PHE A 127 -3.23 -10.94 4.62
N ILE A 128 -2.04 -10.33 4.62
CA ILE A 128 -1.32 -10.01 3.37
C ILE A 128 -1.03 -11.29 2.59
N PHE A 129 -0.46 -12.31 3.25
CA PHE A 129 -0.18 -13.60 2.61
C PHE A 129 -1.47 -14.27 2.12
N LEU A 130 -2.48 -14.36 2.98
CA LEU A 130 -3.77 -14.96 2.63
C LEU A 130 -4.41 -14.27 1.42
N THR A 131 -4.40 -12.94 1.40
CA THR A 131 -4.96 -12.18 0.29
C THR A 131 -4.18 -12.39 -1.00
N TYR A 132 -2.84 -12.46 -0.95
CA TYR A 132 -2.03 -12.78 -2.13
C TYR A 132 -2.26 -14.19 -2.65
N LEU A 133 -2.48 -15.18 -1.78
CA LEU A 133 -2.81 -16.54 -2.20
C LEU A 133 -4.08 -16.57 -3.06
N VAL A 134 -5.10 -15.79 -2.69
CA VAL A 134 -6.34 -15.70 -3.46
C VAL A 134 -6.15 -14.80 -4.71
N TYR A 135 -5.60 -13.59 -4.52
CA TYR A 135 -5.40 -12.59 -5.59
C TYR A 135 -4.54 -13.11 -6.76
N ASN A 136 -3.54 -13.94 -6.46
CA ASN A 136 -2.66 -14.49 -7.49
C ASN A 136 -3.30 -15.62 -8.31
N ASN A 137 -4.44 -16.17 -7.87
CA ASN A 137 -5.17 -17.22 -8.59
C ASN A 137 -6.40 -16.71 -9.36
N ILE A 138 -6.89 -15.52 -9.02
CA ILE A 138 -8.08 -14.93 -9.64
C ILE A 138 -7.67 -13.93 -10.71
N ARG A 139 -8.40 -13.88 -11.84
CA ARG A 139 -8.18 -12.92 -12.94
C ARG A 139 -9.44 -12.19 -13.40
N ASN A 140 -10.54 -12.34 -12.68
CA ASN A 140 -11.81 -11.68 -12.96
C ASN A 140 -12.01 -10.41 -12.08
N ASN A 141 -13.23 -9.88 -12.05
CA ASN A 141 -13.58 -8.68 -11.29
C ASN A 141 -13.37 -8.79 -9.77
N LEU A 142 -13.30 -10.00 -9.21
CA LEU A 142 -12.99 -10.20 -7.78
C LEU A 142 -11.57 -9.75 -7.41
N ASN A 143 -10.69 -9.55 -8.40
CA ASN A 143 -9.39 -8.91 -8.16
C ASN A 143 -9.50 -7.46 -7.68
N LEU A 144 -10.58 -6.76 -8.01
CA LEU A 144 -10.78 -5.37 -7.62
C LEU A 144 -10.92 -5.21 -6.09
N PRO A 145 -11.87 -5.91 -5.40
CA PRO A 145 -11.95 -5.85 -3.95
C PRO A 145 -10.70 -6.43 -3.26
N LEU A 146 -10.09 -7.50 -3.79
CA LEU A 146 -8.85 -8.05 -3.24
C LEU A 146 -7.67 -7.07 -3.34
N TYR A 147 -7.55 -6.32 -4.44
CA TYR A 147 -6.55 -5.27 -4.58
C TYR A 147 -6.75 -4.17 -3.53
N SER A 148 -7.99 -3.71 -3.34
CA SER A 148 -8.28 -2.69 -2.33
C SER A 148 -8.02 -3.18 -0.92
N PHE A 149 -8.37 -4.43 -0.62
CA PHE A 149 -8.05 -5.05 0.66
C PHE A 149 -6.54 -5.13 0.90
N LEU A 150 -5.75 -5.52 -0.11
CA LEU A 150 -4.28 -5.46 -0.05
C LEU A 150 -3.75 -4.04 0.21
N VAL A 151 -4.35 -3.01 -0.39
CA VAL A 151 -3.97 -1.61 -0.14
C VAL A 151 -4.29 -1.21 1.31
N PHE A 152 -5.46 -1.60 1.82
CA PHE A 152 -5.84 -1.37 3.22
C PHE A 152 -4.91 -2.08 4.21
N LEU A 153 -4.62 -3.37 3.98
CA LEU A 153 -3.67 -4.15 4.78
C LEU A 153 -2.30 -3.49 4.83
N ARG A 154 -1.81 -3.03 3.68
CA ARG A 154 -0.50 -2.39 3.57
C ARG A 154 -0.45 -1.04 4.30
N TYR A 155 -1.52 -0.26 4.29
CA TYR A 155 -1.51 1.12 4.79
C TYR A 155 -1.94 1.21 6.24
N PHE A 156 -3.09 0.65 6.59
CA PHE A 156 -3.79 1.08 7.80
C PHE A 156 -4.34 -0.05 8.66
N ALA A 157 -4.40 -1.30 8.17
CA ALA A 157 -5.04 -2.39 8.93
C ALA A 157 -4.42 -2.68 10.31
N PHE A 158 -3.16 -2.29 10.54
CA PHE A 158 -2.54 -2.41 11.86
C PHE A 158 -3.35 -1.68 12.95
N PHE A 159 -3.81 -0.45 12.70
CA PHE A 159 -4.44 0.38 13.74
C PHE A 159 -5.83 -0.14 14.16
N PRO A 160 -6.72 -0.54 13.23
CA PRO A 160 -7.96 -1.22 13.59
C PRO A 160 -7.75 -2.56 14.28
N PHE A 161 -6.73 -3.35 13.91
CA PHE A 161 -6.43 -4.60 14.62
C PHE A 161 -5.83 -4.36 16.01
N LEU A 162 -5.10 -3.26 16.20
CA LEU A 162 -4.57 -2.88 17.51
C LEU A 162 -5.71 -2.60 18.50
N LEU A 163 -6.76 -1.91 18.06
CA LEU A 163 -7.88 -1.50 18.90
C LEU A 163 -9.11 -2.42 18.79
N TRP A 164 -9.10 -3.37 17.85
CA TRP A 164 -10.27 -4.18 17.47
C TRP A 164 -11.51 -3.33 17.13
N ASP A 165 -11.31 -2.25 16.36
CA ASP A 165 -12.34 -1.24 16.09
C ASP A 165 -12.71 -1.15 14.61
N ALA A 166 -13.95 -1.56 14.29
CA ALA A 166 -14.48 -1.53 12.93
C ALA A 166 -14.78 -0.11 12.42
N THR A 167 -15.11 0.84 13.31
CA THR A 167 -15.33 2.24 12.93
C THR A 167 -14.03 2.85 12.43
N LEU A 168 -12.92 2.62 13.16
CA LEU A 168 -11.60 3.05 12.72
C LEU A 168 -11.20 2.40 11.38
N ALA A 169 -11.52 1.11 11.19
CA ALA A 169 -11.27 0.43 9.91
C ALA A 169 -11.96 1.13 8.74
N ILE A 170 -13.25 1.47 8.90
CA ILE A 170 -14.03 2.17 7.87
C ILE A 170 -13.41 3.55 7.59
N LEU A 171 -13.11 4.34 8.62
CA LEU A 171 -12.55 5.69 8.44
C LEU A 171 -11.19 5.65 7.74
N LEU A 172 -10.30 4.74 8.13
CA LEU A 172 -9.01 4.59 7.47
C LEU A 172 -9.12 4.01 6.06
N PHE A 173 -10.14 3.20 5.78
CA PHE A 173 -10.45 2.77 4.42
C PHE A 173 -10.88 3.94 3.52
N LEU A 174 -11.65 4.90 4.05
CA LEU A 174 -11.98 6.15 3.34
C LEU A 174 -10.72 7.02 3.13
N ALA A 175 -9.76 7.01 4.06
CA ALA A 175 -8.60 7.90 3.98
C ALA A 175 -7.69 7.64 2.75
N TYR A 176 -7.56 6.41 2.26
CA TYR A 176 -6.74 6.14 1.07
C TYR A 176 -7.19 4.93 0.25
N PRO A 177 -7.46 3.74 0.84
CA PRO A 177 -7.84 2.56 0.06
C PRO A 177 -9.06 2.77 -0.84
N LEU A 178 -10.08 3.52 -0.40
CA LEU A 178 -11.25 3.83 -1.24
C LEU A 178 -10.89 4.68 -2.46
N CYS A 179 -10.07 5.73 -2.30
CA CYS A 179 -9.57 6.51 -3.44
C CYS A 179 -8.84 5.61 -4.45
N ALA A 180 -7.96 4.73 -3.95
CA ALA A 180 -7.21 3.79 -4.78
C ALA A 180 -8.12 2.74 -5.44
N PHE A 181 -9.17 2.29 -4.76
CA PHE A 181 -10.17 1.37 -5.32
C PHE A 181 -10.93 2.01 -6.49
N ILE A 182 -11.45 3.23 -6.31
CA ILE A 182 -12.18 3.95 -7.35
C ILE A 182 -11.27 4.17 -8.56
N GLU A 183 -10.04 4.64 -8.34
CA GLU A 183 -9.05 4.80 -9.42
C GLU A 183 -8.75 3.47 -10.13
N PHE A 184 -8.55 2.38 -9.39
CA PHE A 184 -8.22 1.09 -9.99
C PHE A 184 -9.40 0.46 -10.73
N SER A 185 -10.63 0.80 -10.34
CA SER A 185 -11.87 0.31 -10.94
C SER A 185 -12.13 0.82 -12.35
N THR A 186 -11.44 1.89 -12.78
CA THR A 186 -11.59 2.46 -14.13
C THR A 186 -10.81 1.70 -15.20
N LYS A 187 -9.95 0.75 -14.82
CA LYS A 187 -9.18 -0.04 -15.78
C LYS A 187 -10.11 -0.91 -16.63
N GLU A 188 -9.90 -0.90 -17.95
CA GLU A 188 -10.75 -1.57 -18.95
C GLU A 188 -11.04 -3.05 -18.67
N ARG A 189 -10.11 -3.76 -18.03
CA ARG A 189 -10.28 -5.16 -17.66
C ARG A 189 -11.40 -5.42 -16.65
N PHE A 190 -11.95 -4.38 -16.01
CA PHE A 190 -13.01 -4.48 -15.02
C PHE A 190 -14.35 -4.01 -15.59
N LEU A 191 -15.44 -4.70 -15.25
CA LEU A 191 -16.80 -4.30 -15.64
C LEU A 191 -17.16 -2.89 -15.14
N THR A 192 -16.61 -2.48 -14.01
CA THR A 192 -16.82 -1.15 -13.42
C THR A 192 -16.37 -0.01 -14.33
N SER A 193 -15.42 -0.26 -15.24
CA SER A 193 -14.93 0.76 -16.20
C SER A 193 -15.99 1.24 -17.20
N GLN A 194 -17.05 0.45 -17.38
CA GLN A 194 -18.20 0.84 -18.21
C GLN A 194 -19.03 1.96 -17.56
N PHE A 195 -19.03 2.04 -16.23
CA PHE A 195 -19.85 2.97 -15.45
C PHE A 195 -19.04 4.08 -14.78
N ILE A 196 -17.80 3.78 -14.37
CA ILE A 196 -16.91 4.72 -13.69
C ILE A 196 -15.82 5.13 -14.67
N LYS A 197 -15.89 6.38 -15.14
CA LYS A 197 -14.88 6.99 -16.01
C LYS A 197 -14.22 8.15 -15.30
N ILE A 198 -12.89 8.14 -15.27
CA ILE A 198 -12.07 9.20 -14.72
C ILE A 198 -11.10 9.64 -15.80
N ASP A 199 -11.37 10.80 -16.40
CA ASP A 199 -10.56 11.32 -17.51
C ASP A 199 -9.18 11.82 -17.04
N ASN A 200 -9.13 12.37 -15.81
CA ASN A 200 -7.90 12.87 -15.23
C ASN A 200 -7.76 12.41 -13.77
N VAL A 201 -6.88 11.43 -13.58
CA VAL A 201 -6.62 10.79 -12.28
C VAL A 201 -6.15 11.78 -11.22
N ASP A 202 -5.30 12.76 -11.59
CA ASP A 202 -4.79 13.74 -10.63
C ASP A 202 -5.87 14.73 -10.18
N LYS A 203 -6.71 15.22 -11.12
CA LYS A 203 -7.89 16.04 -10.77
C LYS A 203 -8.85 15.27 -9.87
N PHE A 204 -9.12 14.00 -10.20
CA PHE A 204 -9.96 13.13 -9.38
C PHE A 204 -9.43 12.99 -7.95
N ARG A 205 -8.13 12.72 -7.77
CA ARG A 205 -7.52 12.61 -6.44
C ARG A 205 -7.67 13.91 -5.65
N VAL A 206 -7.39 15.07 -6.27
CA VAL A 206 -7.57 16.37 -5.61
C VAL A 206 -9.02 16.57 -5.18
N PHE A 207 -9.98 16.31 -6.07
CA PHE A 207 -11.41 16.43 -5.76
C PHE A 207 -11.84 15.48 -4.63
N TYR A 208 -11.40 14.22 -4.70
CA TYR A 208 -11.68 13.21 -3.67
C TYR A 208 -11.24 13.68 -2.30
N TYR A 209 -9.99 14.14 -2.17
CA TYR A 209 -9.47 14.59 -0.87
C TYR A 209 -10.04 15.94 -0.43
N ALA A 210 -10.46 16.81 -1.35
CA ALA A 210 -11.20 18.03 -1.00
C ALA A 210 -12.55 17.68 -0.37
N LEU A 211 -13.29 16.74 -0.97
CA LEU A 211 -14.56 16.26 -0.43
C LEU A 211 -14.36 15.56 0.92
N LEU A 212 -13.36 14.69 1.02
CA LEU A 212 -13.06 13.99 2.27
C LEU A 212 -12.65 14.96 3.39
N LEU A 213 -11.88 16.01 3.07
CA LEU A 213 -11.52 17.06 4.01
C LEU A 213 -12.77 17.83 4.48
N LEU A 214 -13.69 18.17 3.58
CA LEU A 214 -14.95 18.82 3.95
C LEU A 214 -15.80 17.93 4.87
N CYS A 215 -15.99 16.66 4.51
CA CYS A 215 -16.75 15.71 5.33
C CYS A 215 -16.10 15.49 6.70
N SER A 216 -14.79 15.29 6.75
CA SER A 216 -14.06 15.08 8.01
C SER A 216 -14.04 16.33 8.89
N SER A 217 -14.03 17.53 8.29
CA SER A 217 -14.17 18.80 9.04
C SER A 217 -15.52 18.91 9.74
N PHE A 218 -16.61 18.50 9.07
CA PHE A 218 -17.93 18.47 9.69
C PHE A 218 -18.00 17.43 10.82
N LEU A 219 -17.48 16.23 10.57
CA LEU A 219 -17.46 15.15 11.56
C LEU A 219 -16.58 15.47 12.77
N TYR A 220 -15.49 16.23 12.61
CA TYR A 220 -14.61 16.63 13.71
C TYR A 220 -15.37 17.30 14.87
N PHE A 221 -16.42 18.08 14.58
CA PHE A 221 -17.25 18.74 15.59
C PHE A 221 -18.13 17.78 16.41
N THR A 222 -18.27 16.51 16.00
CA THR A 222 -19.13 15.51 16.68
C THR A 222 -18.43 14.72 17.79
N SER A 223 -17.23 15.15 18.21
CA SER A 223 -16.49 14.65 19.40
C SER A 223 -15.99 13.20 19.39
N ASN A 224 -16.07 12.45 18.27
CA ASN A 224 -15.41 11.14 18.17
C ASN A 224 -13.91 11.31 17.88
N GLN A 225 -13.06 10.73 18.73
CA GLN A 225 -11.60 10.79 18.60
C GLN A 225 -11.11 10.34 17.21
N TYR A 226 -11.71 9.34 16.58
CA TYR A 226 -11.25 8.84 15.29
C TYR A 226 -11.49 9.81 14.11
N PHE A 227 -12.38 10.79 14.27
CA PHE A 227 -12.56 11.81 13.24
C PHE A 227 -11.37 12.76 13.13
N LEU A 228 -10.60 12.94 14.21
CA LEU A 228 -9.38 13.72 14.17
C LEU A 228 -8.32 13.07 13.26
N VAL A 229 -8.07 11.75 13.39
CA VAL A 229 -7.10 11.08 12.50
C VAL A 229 -7.55 11.10 11.04
N LEU A 230 -8.85 10.94 10.78
CA LEU A 230 -9.38 11.08 9.43
C LEU A 230 -9.18 12.50 8.88
N PHE A 231 -9.45 13.53 9.68
CA PHE A 231 -9.23 14.93 9.31
C PHE A 231 -7.77 15.22 8.98
N ILE A 232 -6.83 14.80 9.85
CA ILE A 232 -5.39 14.99 9.64
C ILE A 232 -4.93 14.31 8.34
N LEU A 233 -5.34 13.06 8.11
CA LEU A 233 -4.99 12.34 6.87
C LEU A 233 -5.62 12.99 5.63
N SER A 234 -6.87 13.45 5.73
CA SER A 234 -7.56 14.12 4.63
C SER A 234 -6.87 15.43 4.26
N PHE A 235 -6.51 16.23 5.27
CA PHE A 235 -5.76 17.46 5.09
C PHE A 235 -4.39 17.21 4.47
N TYR A 236 -3.67 16.20 4.96
CA TYR A 236 -2.37 15.81 4.43
C TYR A 236 -2.46 15.38 2.96
N PHE A 237 -3.35 14.44 2.63
CA PHE A 237 -3.48 13.95 1.27
C PHE A 237 -4.00 15.03 0.32
N PHE A 238 -4.95 15.88 0.75
CA PHE A 238 -5.41 17.01 -0.04
C PHE A 238 -4.25 17.94 -0.38
N SER A 239 -3.48 18.35 0.63
CA SER A 239 -2.32 19.24 0.47
C SER A 239 -1.30 18.64 -0.49
N TYR A 240 -0.92 17.38 -0.28
CA TYR A 240 0.03 16.68 -1.14
C TYR A 240 -0.47 16.58 -2.60
N ARG A 241 -1.73 16.19 -2.81
CA ARG A 241 -2.30 16.03 -4.15
C ARG A 241 -2.48 17.37 -4.87
N LEU A 242 -2.89 18.41 -4.15
CA LEU A 242 -3.02 19.76 -4.71
C LEU A 242 -1.66 20.30 -5.16
N LEU A 243 -0.64 20.21 -4.31
CA LEU A 243 0.72 20.64 -4.64
C LEU A 243 1.29 19.82 -5.81
N SER A 244 1.14 18.48 -5.76
CA SER A 244 1.53 17.60 -6.86
C SER A 244 0.86 17.99 -8.17
N PHE A 245 -0.45 18.27 -8.15
CA PHE A 245 -1.20 18.70 -9.33
C PHE A 245 -0.71 20.05 -9.86
N LEU A 246 -0.49 21.04 -8.99
CA LEU A 246 -0.06 22.39 -9.42
C LEU A 246 1.37 22.42 -9.98
N PHE A 247 2.31 21.72 -9.34
CA PHE A 247 3.74 21.81 -9.67
C PHE A 247 4.21 20.77 -10.69
N LEU A 248 3.66 19.55 -10.66
CA LEU A 248 4.08 18.50 -11.60
C LEU A 248 3.29 18.55 -12.91
N SER A 249 2.02 18.96 -12.91
CA SER A 249 1.25 19.06 -14.16
C SER A 249 1.73 20.20 -15.06
N LYS A 250 2.20 21.33 -14.49
CA LYS A 250 2.74 22.45 -15.27
C LYS A 250 4.03 22.11 -15.99
N LYS A 251 4.90 21.30 -15.39
CA LYS A 251 6.19 20.90 -16.00
C LYS A 251 6.01 19.91 -17.17
N VAL A 252 4.90 19.17 -17.19
CA VAL A 252 4.55 18.23 -18.26
C VAL A 252 3.71 18.90 -19.36
N ARG A 253 2.89 19.91 -19.03
CA ARG A 253 2.11 20.68 -20.02
C ARG A 253 2.85 21.83 -20.70
N GLY A 254 3.97 22.27 -20.14
CA GLY A 254 4.84 23.30 -20.75
C GLY A 254 5.93 22.73 -21.68
N ALA A 255 5.85 21.44 -22.00
CA ALA A 255 6.76 20.74 -22.91
C ALA A 255 6.02 20.17 -24.14
N GLU A 256 4.82 20.70 -24.43
CA GLU A 256 4.12 20.53 -25.71
C GLU A 256 4.22 21.82 -26.52
#